data_AF-A0A2P7QZS1-F1
#
_entry.id   AF-A0A2P7QZS1-F1
#
_cell.length_a   1.000
_cell.length_b   1.000
_cell.length_c   1.000
_cell.angle_alpha   90.00
_cell.angle_beta   90.00
_cell.angle_gamma   90.00
#
_symmetry.space_group_name_H-M   'P 1'
#
loop_
_entity.id
_entity.type
_entity.pdbx_description
1 polymer ?
#
loop_
_entity_poly.entity_id
_entity_poly.type
_entity_poly.pdbx_seq_one_letter_code
_entity_poly.pdbx_strand_id
1 'polypeptide(L)'
;MTLEQIAGAALVVLFLVDIFLTVLYARAGTGLIAPYWNRAIWALKGVIAGLFGRRRAKVLTFAGPLIVVSLIVFWALGLTIGSALLIRPELGDSIRPSSGDTPRDFVTALLVAGNSLSIVGSGDYSPHSPGTRLLYLLNSLIGASVLSLVLSYIVQIYSALRERNALALTIHLMTGGTGDAAQMLARVIPDGDSSNTSSELGNVSRALAAVKEAHHFYPLLFYFRFDEPFYSVSRSSLVLLDLVALIRTALDPQRYAAVIRSAPVDSLHHGALMLLQTLDRNFVTASGGKADWQAEGRSRQSYAAALTMLREGNIAARPDGVERYLEVRREWEPLVRRVAPFLGYGIDEIDRRGAAGGAQAGAGNAV
;
A
#
# COMPACT_ATOMS: atom_id res chain seq x y z
N MET A 1 -39.99 -10.70 16.77
CA MET A 1 -39.13 -10.19 15.69
C MET A 1 -39.56 -10.82 14.40
N THR A 2 -39.78 -10.01 13.36
CA THR A 2 -40.05 -10.51 12.01
C THR A 2 -38.75 -11.03 11.35
N LEU A 3 -38.87 -11.84 10.30
CA LEU A 3 -37.71 -12.30 9.51
C LEU A 3 -36.87 -11.12 8.99
N GLU A 4 -37.54 -10.02 8.61
CA GLU A 4 -36.90 -8.78 8.16
C GLU A 4 -36.03 -8.14 9.25
N GLN A 5 -36.53 -8.07 10.49
CA GLN A 5 -35.76 -7.54 11.63
C GLN A 5 -34.54 -8.41 11.96
N ILE A 6 -34.68 -9.73 11.88
CA ILE A 6 -33.55 -10.66 12.10
C ILE A 6 -32.48 -10.43 11.02
N ALA A 7 -32.89 -10.32 9.75
CA ALA A 7 -31.99 -10.02 8.65
C ALA A 7 -31.30 -8.66 8.82
N GLY A 8 -32.05 -7.62 9.24
CA GLY A 8 -31.52 -6.30 9.54
C GLY A 8 -30.47 -6.31 10.65
N ALA A 9 -30.78 -6.96 11.78
CA ALA A 9 -29.84 -7.11 12.90
C ALA A 9 -28.57 -7.85 12.47
N ALA A 10 -28.71 -8.96 11.73
CA ALA A 10 -27.57 -9.72 11.23
C ALA A 10 -26.69 -8.88 10.29
N LEU A 11 -27.31 -8.06 9.42
CA LEU A 11 -26.60 -7.16 8.52
C LEU A 11 -25.83 -6.07 9.28
N VAL A 12 -26.46 -5.43 10.28
CA VAL A 12 -25.78 -4.45 11.14
C VAL A 12 -24.57 -5.07 11.83
N VAL A 13 -24.73 -6.25 12.44
CA VAL A 13 -23.64 -6.97 13.11
C VAL A 13 -22.53 -7.32 12.12
N LEU A 14 -22.87 -7.82 10.93
CA LEU A 14 -21.89 -8.14 9.88
C LEU A 14 -21.01 -6.94 9.54
N PHE A 15 -21.61 -5.77 9.32
CA PHE A 15 -20.89 -4.54 9.01
C PHE A 15 -20.07 -4.02 10.21
N LEU A 16 -20.59 -4.12 11.44
CA LEU A 16 -19.83 -3.76 12.64
C LEU A 16 -18.60 -4.66 12.84
N VAL A 17 -18.73 -5.97 12.59
CA VAL A 17 -17.60 -6.90 12.64
C VAL A 17 -16.60 -6.59 11.53
N ASP A 18 -17.05 -6.27 10.31
CA ASP A 18 -16.15 -5.89 9.22
C ASP A 18 -15.37 -4.60 9.53
N ILE A 19 -16.04 -3.59 10.10
CA ILE A 19 -15.41 -2.35 10.58
C ILE A 19 -14.42 -2.65 11.71
N PHE A 20 -14.81 -3.44 12.70
CA PHE A 20 -13.93 -3.85 13.80
C PHE A 20 -12.67 -4.55 13.27
N LEU A 21 -12.83 -5.50 12.36
CA LEU A 21 -11.70 -6.25 11.79
C LEU A 21 -10.79 -5.37 10.92
N THR A 22 -11.35 -4.39 10.24
CA THR A 22 -10.59 -3.49 9.34
C THR A 22 -9.89 -2.36 10.09
N VAL A 23 -10.58 -1.72 11.05
CA VAL A 23 -10.10 -0.51 11.73
C VAL A 23 -9.43 -0.82 13.07
N LEU A 24 -9.98 -1.73 13.86
CA LEU A 24 -9.51 -2.00 15.23
C LEU A 24 -8.56 -3.19 15.32
N TYR A 25 -8.91 -4.31 14.68
CA TYR A 25 -8.03 -5.48 14.64
C TYR A 25 -6.84 -5.28 13.71
N ALA A 26 -6.99 -4.42 12.68
CA ALA A 26 -5.96 -3.85 11.83
C ALA A 26 -4.84 -4.85 11.46
N ARG A 27 -5.23 -5.97 10.83
CA ARG A 27 -4.30 -7.02 10.39
C ARG A 27 -4.55 -7.37 8.93
N ALA A 28 -3.47 -7.51 8.16
CA ALA A 28 -3.56 -7.91 6.77
C ALA A 28 -4.26 -9.28 6.63
N GLY A 29 -5.28 -9.33 5.77
CA GLY A 29 -5.98 -10.57 5.42
C GLY A 29 -7.13 -10.95 6.35
N THR A 30 -7.50 -10.13 7.35
CA THR A 30 -8.57 -10.49 8.31
C THR A 30 -9.89 -9.77 8.12
N GLY A 31 -10.00 -8.83 7.17
CA GLY A 31 -11.29 -8.23 6.83
C GLY A 31 -12.23 -9.24 6.18
N LEU A 32 -13.51 -9.22 6.53
CA LEU A 32 -14.50 -10.16 6.02
C LEU A 32 -14.95 -9.79 4.61
N ILE A 33 -15.31 -8.53 4.41
CA ILE A 33 -15.93 -8.02 3.18
C ILE A 33 -15.06 -6.92 2.56
N ALA A 34 -14.49 -6.03 3.39
CA ALA A 34 -13.67 -4.91 2.94
C ALA A 34 -12.54 -5.31 1.95
N PRO A 35 -11.77 -6.40 2.15
CA PRO A 35 -10.71 -6.78 1.21
C PRO A 35 -11.24 -7.16 -0.18
N TYR A 36 -12.39 -7.83 -0.24
CA TYR A 36 -13.03 -8.21 -1.49
C TYR A 36 -13.57 -6.97 -2.22
N TRP A 37 -14.20 -6.05 -1.49
CA TRP A 37 -14.67 -4.77 -2.02
C TRP A 37 -13.52 -3.95 -2.61
N ASN A 38 -12.42 -3.80 -1.87
CA ASN A 38 -11.25 -3.06 -2.31
C ASN A 38 -10.62 -3.68 -3.58
N ARG A 39 -10.52 -5.01 -3.65
CA ARG A 39 -10.06 -5.73 -4.84
C ARG A 39 -11.00 -5.53 -6.03
N ALA A 40 -12.32 -5.57 -5.81
CA ALA A 40 -13.30 -5.35 -6.87
C ALA A 40 -13.17 -3.95 -7.48
N ILE A 41 -13.03 -2.91 -6.64
CA ILE A 41 -12.84 -1.53 -7.11
C ILE A 41 -11.51 -1.37 -7.82
N TRP A 42 -10.44 -1.98 -7.30
CA TRP A 42 -9.14 -1.98 -7.98
C TRP A 42 -9.21 -2.65 -9.35
N ALA A 43 -9.85 -3.81 -9.46
CA ALA A 43 -10.02 -4.53 -10.73
C ALA A 43 -10.84 -3.70 -11.72
N LEU A 44 -11.97 -3.12 -11.28
CA LEU A 44 -12.79 -2.24 -12.10
C LEU A 44 -11.97 -1.04 -12.61
N LYS A 45 -11.16 -0.43 -11.74
CA LYS A 45 -10.25 0.66 -12.16
C LYS A 45 -9.16 0.20 -13.10
N GLY A 46 -8.60 -0.99 -12.92
CA GLY A 46 -7.63 -1.58 -13.85
C GLY A 46 -8.22 -1.75 -15.25
N VAL A 47 -9.46 -2.23 -15.34
CA VAL A 47 -10.22 -2.35 -16.60
C VAL A 47 -10.46 -0.97 -17.22
N ILE A 48 -10.99 -0.03 -16.44
CA ILE A 48 -11.27 1.34 -16.91
C ILE A 48 -9.98 2.03 -17.37
N ALA A 49 -8.89 1.93 -16.61
CA ALA A 49 -7.62 2.54 -16.96
C ALA A 49 -7.00 1.91 -18.23
N GLY A 50 -7.30 0.64 -18.51
CA GLY A 50 -6.98 -0.03 -19.78
C GLY A 50 -7.62 0.65 -20.99
N LEU A 51 -8.81 1.23 -20.84
CA LEU A 51 -9.51 1.97 -21.90
C LEU A 51 -8.88 3.34 -22.19
N PHE A 52 -8.15 3.92 -21.22
CA PHE A 52 -7.60 5.28 -21.33
C PHE A 52 -6.14 5.35 -21.83
N GLY A 53 -5.55 4.23 -22.28
CA GLY A 53 -4.24 4.19 -22.95
C GLY A 53 -3.16 4.99 -22.22
N ARG A 54 -2.67 6.07 -22.86
CA ARG A 54 -1.61 6.96 -22.33
C ARG A 54 -1.96 7.70 -21.03
N ARG A 55 -3.23 7.85 -20.66
CA ARG A 55 -3.65 8.48 -19.37
C ARG A 55 -3.81 7.48 -18.23
N ARG A 56 -3.52 6.19 -18.47
CA ARG A 56 -3.61 5.11 -17.49
C ARG A 56 -2.91 5.44 -16.16
N ALA A 57 -1.68 5.96 -16.23
CA ALA A 57 -0.91 6.34 -15.04
C ALA A 57 -1.67 7.35 -14.17
N LYS A 58 -2.16 8.46 -14.74
CA LYS A 58 -2.90 9.49 -14.00
C LYS A 58 -4.21 8.98 -13.39
N VAL A 59 -4.92 8.08 -14.08
CA VAL A 59 -6.18 7.50 -13.57
C VAL A 59 -5.92 6.58 -12.37
N LEU A 60 -4.81 5.82 -12.39
CA LEU A 60 -4.43 4.93 -11.28
C LEU A 60 -3.95 5.69 -10.04
N THR A 61 -3.44 6.92 -10.17
CA THR A 61 -3.01 7.76 -9.02
C THR A 61 -4.16 8.08 -8.05
N PHE A 62 -5.40 8.20 -8.55
CA PHE A 62 -6.58 8.45 -7.71
C PHE A 62 -7.23 7.17 -7.14
N ALA A 63 -6.68 5.99 -7.40
CA ALA A 63 -7.28 4.73 -6.99
C ALA A 63 -7.32 4.56 -5.46
N GLY A 64 -6.21 4.85 -4.77
CA GLY A 64 -6.11 4.72 -3.31
C GLY A 64 -7.16 5.54 -2.55
N PRO A 65 -7.20 6.88 -2.72
CA PRO A 65 -8.19 7.73 -2.07
C PRO A 65 -9.64 7.35 -2.43
N LEU A 66 -9.91 6.99 -3.68
CA LEU A 66 -11.25 6.57 -4.10
C LEU A 66 -11.67 5.26 -3.43
N ILE A 67 -10.77 4.29 -3.31
CA ILE A 67 -11.04 3.03 -2.60
C ILE A 67 -11.41 3.31 -1.15
N VAL A 68 -10.68 4.18 -0.45
CA VAL A 68 -11.01 4.59 0.93
C VAL A 68 -12.42 5.19 0.99
N VAL A 69 -12.72 6.20 0.16
CA VAL A 69 -14.03 6.86 0.16
C VAL A 69 -15.16 5.87 -0.15
N SER A 70 -14.95 5.01 -1.15
CA SER A 70 -15.95 4.01 -1.54
C SER A 70 -16.21 2.96 -0.47
N LEU A 71 -15.20 2.58 0.33
CA LEU A 71 -15.36 1.64 1.43
C LEU A 71 -16.19 2.27 2.57
N ILE A 72 -15.98 3.55 2.84
CA ILE A 72 -16.75 4.30 3.83
C ILE A 72 -18.22 4.40 3.41
N VAL A 73 -18.47 4.72 2.14
CA VAL A 73 -19.84 4.74 1.58
C VAL A 73 -20.47 3.35 1.64
N PHE A 74 -19.71 2.30 1.33
CA PHE A 74 -20.18 0.92 1.41
C PHE A 74 -20.63 0.55 2.84
N TRP A 75 -19.82 0.87 3.85
CA TRP A 75 -20.19 0.65 5.25
C TRP A 75 -21.40 1.49 5.68
N ALA A 76 -21.45 2.77 5.31
CA ALA A 76 -22.56 3.66 5.64
C ALA A 76 -23.88 3.14 5.04
N LEU A 77 -23.87 2.72 3.78
CA LEU A 77 -25.03 2.13 3.12
C LEU A 77 -25.42 0.80 3.76
N GLY A 78 -24.46 -0.08 4.06
CA GLY A 78 -24.71 -1.36 4.70
C GLY A 78 -25.39 -1.23 6.07
N LEU A 79 -24.87 -0.35 6.93
CA LEU A 79 -25.48 -0.03 8.23
C LEU A 79 -26.86 0.61 8.06
N THR A 80 -27.01 1.54 7.11
CA THR A 80 -28.30 2.20 6.85
C THR A 80 -29.37 1.21 6.37
N ILE A 81 -29.01 0.29 5.46
CA ILE A 81 -29.90 -0.77 4.99
C ILE A 81 -30.25 -1.73 6.13
N GLY A 82 -29.27 -2.14 6.94
CA GLY A 82 -29.52 -3.01 8.10
C GLY A 82 -30.47 -2.38 9.11
N SER A 83 -30.26 -1.10 9.43
CA SER A 83 -31.16 -0.33 10.30
C SER A 83 -32.53 -0.07 9.67
N ALA A 84 -32.62 0.10 8.35
CA ALA A 84 -33.90 0.26 7.65
C ALA A 84 -34.77 -1.00 7.76
N LEU A 85 -34.16 -2.19 7.65
CA LEU A 85 -34.87 -3.47 7.83
C LEU A 85 -35.35 -3.66 9.27
N LEU A 86 -34.66 -3.09 10.27
CA LEU A 86 -35.11 -3.07 11.66
C LEU A 86 -36.29 -2.11 11.88
N ILE A 87 -36.25 -0.95 11.23
CA ILE A 87 -37.21 0.16 11.41
C ILE A 87 -38.49 -0.04 10.61
N ARG A 88 -38.42 -0.63 9.42
CA ARG A 88 -39.57 -0.71 8.50
C ARG A 88 -40.81 -1.36 9.12
N PRO A 89 -40.74 -2.49 9.86
CA PRO A 89 -41.92 -3.09 10.48
C PRO A 89 -42.52 -2.24 11.60
N GLU A 90 -41.76 -1.30 12.14
CA GLU A 90 -42.17 -0.40 13.22
C GLU A 90 -42.77 0.93 12.69
N LEU A 91 -42.68 1.20 11.38
CA LEU A 91 -43.23 2.40 10.75
C LEU A 91 -44.76 2.42 10.81
N GLY A 92 -45.30 3.55 11.26
CA GLY A 92 -46.73 3.77 11.46
C GLY A 92 -47.26 3.22 12.78
N ASP A 93 -46.57 2.24 13.38
CA ASP A 93 -46.97 1.65 14.65
C ASP A 93 -46.25 2.32 15.82
N SER A 94 -44.95 2.09 15.97
CA SER A 94 -44.14 2.62 17.09
C SER A 94 -43.17 3.73 16.67
N ILE A 95 -43.00 3.96 15.36
CA ILE A 95 -42.27 5.09 14.77
C ILE A 95 -43.23 5.84 13.87
N ARG A 96 -43.47 7.12 14.17
CA ARG A 96 -44.48 7.95 13.49
C ARG A 96 -43.93 9.34 13.17
N PRO A 97 -44.36 9.95 12.05
CA PRO A 97 -44.04 11.33 11.72
C PRO A 97 -44.77 12.30 12.64
N SER A 98 -44.22 13.51 12.78
CA SER A 98 -44.82 14.62 13.54
C SER A 98 -46.20 15.05 13.01
N SER A 99 -46.43 14.86 11.71
CA SER A 99 -47.69 15.19 11.04
C SER A 99 -47.87 14.33 9.76
N GLY A 100 -49.13 14.06 9.41
CA GLY A 100 -49.49 13.31 8.19
C GLY A 100 -49.48 11.79 8.35
N ASP A 101 -49.84 11.09 7.25
CA ASP A 101 -49.79 9.64 7.17
C ASP A 101 -48.36 9.13 7.11
N THR A 102 -48.14 7.88 7.52
CA THR A 102 -46.82 7.22 7.50
C THR A 102 -46.70 6.27 6.33
N PRO A 103 -45.98 6.61 5.26
CA PRO A 103 -45.57 5.64 4.25
C PRO A 103 -44.76 4.50 4.91
N ARG A 104 -45.16 3.26 4.67
CA ARG A 104 -44.46 2.04 5.14
C ARG A 104 -43.52 1.44 4.07
N ASP A 105 -43.12 2.27 3.12
CA ASP A 105 -42.22 1.86 2.04
C ASP A 105 -40.76 1.80 2.50
N PHE A 106 -39.95 1.08 1.72
CA PHE A 106 -38.55 0.86 2.07
C PHE A 106 -37.70 2.14 1.96
N VAL A 107 -38.05 3.08 1.08
CA VAL A 107 -37.31 4.33 0.94
C VAL A 107 -37.50 5.20 2.18
N THR A 108 -38.73 5.30 2.69
CA THR A 108 -39.00 5.96 3.97
C THR A 108 -38.22 5.30 5.11
N ALA A 109 -38.20 3.96 5.20
CA ALA A 109 -37.41 3.26 6.20
C ALA A 109 -35.90 3.57 6.10
N LEU A 110 -35.37 3.70 4.89
CA LEU A 110 -33.97 4.05 4.64
C LEU A 110 -33.64 5.48 5.10
N LEU A 111 -34.52 6.44 4.83
CA LEU A 111 -34.38 7.83 5.26
C LEU A 111 -34.43 7.93 6.80
N VAL A 112 -35.39 7.24 7.43
CA VAL A 112 -35.52 7.20 8.89
C VAL A 112 -34.31 6.52 9.53
N ALA A 113 -33.83 5.42 8.94
CA ALA A 113 -32.63 4.72 9.40
C ALA A 113 -31.38 5.59 9.33
N GLY A 114 -31.15 6.26 8.19
CA GLY A 114 -30.03 7.18 8.01
C GLY A 114 -30.05 8.31 9.03
N ASN A 115 -31.23 8.88 9.28
CA ASN A 115 -31.41 9.91 10.32
C ASN A 115 -31.15 9.36 11.73
N SER A 116 -31.58 8.14 12.05
CA SER A 116 -31.35 7.53 13.36
C SER A 116 -29.88 7.19 13.64
N LEU A 117 -29.09 6.93 12.60
CA LEU A 117 -27.64 6.73 12.69
C LEU A 117 -26.88 8.05 12.88
N SER A 118 -27.48 9.18 12.48
CA SER A 118 -26.89 10.50 12.68
C SER A 118 -27.05 10.99 14.11
N ILE A 119 -26.02 11.65 14.66
CA ILE A 119 -26.08 12.27 16.00
C ILE A 119 -27.08 13.43 16.03
N VAL A 120 -27.23 14.16 14.92
CA VAL A 120 -28.06 15.36 14.86
C VAL A 120 -29.55 15.01 14.75
N GLY A 121 -29.89 13.82 14.27
CA GLY A 121 -31.26 13.28 14.29
C GLY A 121 -32.33 14.25 13.77
N SER A 122 -32.12 14.90 12.62
CA SER A 122 -33.04 15.92 12.08
C SER A 122 -34.22 15.33 11.28
N GLY A 123 -34.78 14.21 11.75
CA GLY A 123 -35.84 13.50 11.04
C GLY A 123 -37.22 13.81 11.59
N ASP A 124 -38.23 13.91 10.72
CA ASP A 124 -39.62 14.13 11.12
C ASP A 124 -40.25 12.93 11.85
N TYR A 125 -39.53 11.81 11.99
CA TYR A 125 -40.01 10.54 12.53
C TYR A 125 -39.46 10.26 13.93
N SER A 126 -40.37 10.10 14.90
CA SER A 126 -40.02 9.93 16.31
C SER A 126 -40.43 8.54 16.86
N PRO A 127 -39.60 7.93 17.74
CA PRO A 127 -39.91 6.66 18.40
C PRO A 127 -40.84 6.84 19.61
N HIS A 128 -41.94 6.11 19.63
CA HIS A 128 -43.00 6.19 20.65
C HIS A 128 -43.01 5.01 21.63
N SER A 129 -42.23 3.95 21.37
CA SER A 129 -42.09 2.81 22.28
C SER A 129 -40.73 2.79 22.98
N PRO A 130 -40.59 2.17 24.17
CA PRO A 130 -39.30 1.99 24.82
C PRO A 130 -38.28 1.26 23.94
N GLY A 131 -38.71 0.23 23.19
CA GLY A 131 -37.85 -0.55 22.30
C GLY A 131 -37.31 0.27 21.14
N THR A 132 -38.16 1.05 20.47
CA THR A 132 -37.72 1.90 19.35
C THR A 132 -36.91 3.11 19.80
N ARG A 133 -37.13 3.62 21.02
CA ARG A 133 -36.25 4.63 21.64
C ARG A 133 -34.84 4.08 21.89
N LEU A 134 -34.75 2.85 22.42
CA LEU A 134 -33.46 2.18 22.60
C LEU A 134 -32.77 1.92 21.25
N LEU A 135 -33.51 1.50 20.23
CA LEU A 135 -32.98 1.30 18.88
C LEU A 135 -32.37 2.60 18.32
N TYR A 136 -33.08 3.73 18.44
CA TYR A 136 -32.56 5.04 18.01
C TYR A 136 -31.30 5.44 18.78
N LEU A 137 -31.29 5.24 20.11
CA LEU A 137 -30.13 5.51 20.95
C LEU A 137 -28.92 4.68 20.51
N LEU A 138 -29.12 3.37 20.28
CA LEU A 138 -28.06 2.47 19.81
C LEU A 138 -27.58 2.84 18.40
N ASN A 139 -28.50 3.15 17.47
CA ASN A 139 -28.13 3.59 16.13
C ASN A 139 -27.30 4.87 16.17
N SER A 140 -27.70 5.85 16.98
CA SER A 140 -26.96 7.11 17.13
C SER A 140 -25.56 6.86 17.71
N LEU A 141 -25.45 6.01 18.74
CA LEU A 141 -24.16 5.62 19.33
C LEU A 141 -23.28 4.88 18.31
N ILE A 142 -23.86 3.96 17.53
CA ILE A 142 -23.16 3.23 16.48
C ILE A 142 -22.64 4.20 15.42
N GLY A 143 -23.50 5.07 14.89
CA GLY A 143 -23.12 6.01 13.84
C GLY A 143 -22.05 7.01 14.31
N ALA A 144 -22.17 7.53 15.54
CA ALA A 144 -21.14 8.35 16.17
C ALA A 144 -19.79 7.62 16.29
N SER A 145 -19.83 6.39 16.81
CA SER A 145 -18.63 5.58 17.03
C SER A 145 -17.95 5.21 15.72
N VAL A 146 -18.72 4.77 14.73
CA VAL A 146 -18.21 4.41 13.39
C VAL A 146 -17.63 5.64 12.69
N LEU A 147 -18.30 6.80 12.74
CA LEU A 147 -17.79 8.04 12.16
C LEU A 147 -16.44 8.43 12.78
N SER A 148 -16.35 8.38 14.12
CA SER A 148 -15.11 8.67 14.84
C SER A 148 -13.99 7.69 14.45
N LEU A 149 -14.28 6.39 14.44
CA LEU A 149 -13.31 5.35 14.03
C LEU A 149 -12.84 5.53 12.59
N VAL A 150 -13.75 5.83 11.66
CA VAL A 150 -13.41 6.08 10.25
C VAL A 150 -12.52 7.31 10.11
N LEU A 151 -12.83 8.40 10.82
CA LEU A 151 -12.00 9.60 10.79
C LEU A 151 -10.59 9.32 11.32
N SER A 152 -10.47 8.64 12.47
CA SER A 152 -9.19 8.20 13.02
C SER A 152 -8.45 7.26 12.09
N TYR A 153 -9.15 6.38 11.38
CA TYR A 153 -8.57 5.45 10.42
C TYR A 153 -7.97 6.17 9.21
N ILE A 154 -8.68 7.17 8.66
CA ILE A 154 -8.17 8.01 7.56
C ILE A 154 -6.86 8.69 7.99
N VAL A 155 -6.84 9.34 9.16
CA VAL A 155 -5.65 10.04 9.66
C VAL A 155 -4.46 9.07 9.77
N GLN A 156 -4.69 7.88 10.31
CA GLN A 156 -3.65 6.85 10.44
C GLN A 156 -3.13 6.35 9.10
N ILE A 157 -4.01 6.10 8.12
CA ILE A 157 -3.59 5.72 6.76
C ILE A 157 -2.68 6.79 6.15
N TYR A 158 -3.06 8.07 6.24
CA TYR A 158 -2.27 9.13 5.64
C TYR A 158 -0.93 9.36 6.37
N SER A 159 -0.88 9.16 7.69
CA SER A 159 0.39 9.16 8.42
C SER A 159 1.31 8.03 7.94
N ALA A 160 0.79 6.81 7.85
CA ALA A 160 1.54 5.66 7.35
C ALA A 160 1.97 5.84 5.88
N LEU A 161 1.13 6.46 5.06
CA LEU A 161 1.44 6.78 3.68
C LEU A 161 2.60 7.79 3.58
N ARG A 162 2.61 8.80 4.45
CA ARG A 162 3.70 9.77 4.56
C ARG A 162 5.00 9.08 4.94
N GLU A 163 4.99 8.18 5.94
CA GLU A 163 6.17 7.43 6.36
C GLU A 163 6.72 6.53 5.24
N ARG A 164 5.84 5.82 4.54
CA ARG A 164 6.20 5.02 3.36
C ARG A 164 6.87 5.88 2.28
N ASN A 165 6.28 7.02 1.97
CA ASN A 165 6.80 7.92 0.96
C ASN A 165 8.11 8.59 1.40
N ALA A 166 8.27 8.88 2.69
CA ALA A 166 9.51 9.40 3.25
C ALA A 166 10.66 8.40 3.08
N LEU A 167 10.46 7.12 3.41
CA LEU A 167 11.45 6.08 3.16
C LEU A 167 11.85 6.00 1.68
N ALA A 168 10.85 5.98 0.80
CA ALA A 168 11.07 5.89 -0.64
C ALA A 168 11.86 7.09 -1.20
N LEU A 169 11.53 8.30 -0.72
CA LEU A 169 12.26 9.52 -1.04
C LEU A 169 13.68 9.50 -0.46
N THR A 170 13.88 9.05 0.78
CA THR A 170 15.21 8.89 1.38
C THR A 170 16.09 7.99 0.52
N ILE A 171 15.59 6.81 0.13
CA ILE A 171 16.33 5.89 -0.75
C ILE A 171 16.67 6.57 -2.07
N HIS A 172 15.70 7.27 -2.69
CA HIS A 172 15.93 8.00 -3.93
C HIS A 172 17.02 9.08 -3.81
N LEU A 173 17.00 9.87 -2.74
CA LEU A 173 18.01 10.89 -2.46
C LEU A 173 19.39 10.28 -2.18
N MET A 174 19.45 9.15 -1.48
CA MET A 174 20.69 8.40 -1.25
C MET A 174 21.29 7.87 -2.55
N THR A 175 20.48 7.54 -3.56
CA THR A 175 20.95 7.22 -4.92
C THR A 175 21.33 8.45 -5.74
N GLY A 176 21.16 9.68 -5.23
CA GLY A 176 21.37 10.91 -6.02
C GLY A 176 20.33 11.14 -7.11
N GLY A 177 19.12 10.61 -6.94
CA GLY A 177 18.02 10.79 -7.88
C GLY A 177 18.00 9.80 -9.06
N THR A 178 18.99 8.89 -9.16
CA THR A 178 19.05 7.93 -10.27
C THR A 178 18.22 6.68 -10.00
N GLY A 179 18.10 6.26 -8.74
CA GLY A 179 17.60 4.94 -8.37
C GLY A 179 18.61 3.83 -8.65
N ASP A 180 19.90 4.15 -8.77
CA ASP A 180 20.97 3.16 -8.91
C ASP A 180 21.57 2.82 -7.53
N ALA A 181 21.55 1.54 -7.18
CA ALA A 181 22.10 1.04 -5.94
C ALA A 181 23.63 1.19 -5.86
N ALA A 182 24.34 1.17 -7.00
CA ALA A 182 25.78 1.42 -7.02
C ALA A 182 26.11 2.85 -6.58
N GLN A 183 25.29 3.82 -7.00
CA GLN A 183 25.46 5.22 -6.62
C GLN A 183 25.14 5.45 -5.15
N MET A 184 24.12 4.74 -4.63
CA MET A 184 23.85 4.73 -3.20
C MET A 184 25.02 4.14 -2.42
N LEU A 185 25.60 3.02 -2.87
CA LEU A 185 26.75 2.40 -2.23
C LEU A 185 27.97 3.33 -2.20
N ALA A 186 28.27 3.98 -3.33
CA ALA A 186 29.38 4.93 -3.43
C ALA A 186 29.23 6.13 -2.48
N ARG A 187 28.00 6.58 -2.24
CA ARG A 187 27.69 7.69 -1.32
C ARG A 187 27.69 7.30 0.15
N VAL A 188 27.35 6.05 0.46
CA VAL A 188 27.33 5.51 1.84
C VAL A 188 28.74 5.08 2.30
N ILE A 189 29.67 4.89 1.37
CA ILE A 189 31.09 4.58 1.63
C ILE A 189 31.97 5.64 0.91
N PRO A 190 31.91 6.92 1.30
CA PRO A 190 32.65 7.98 0.61
C PRO A 190 34.16 7.72 0.69
N ASP A 191 34.85 7.82 -0.45
CA ASP A 191 36.30 7.57 -0.58
C ASP A 191 36.78 6.23 0.03
N GLY A 192 35.89 5.24 0.06
CA GLY A 192 36.18 3.93 0.64
C GLY A 192 36.21 3.91 2.18
N ASP A 193 35.79 4.98 2.87
CA ASP A 193 35.56 5.00 4.31
C ASP A 193 34.19 4.41 4.67
N SER A 194 34.22 3.30 5.41
CA SER A 194 33.02 2.57 5.83
C SER A 194 32.63 2.80 7.30
N SER A 195 33.26 3.76 7.99
CA SER A 195 33.09 4.01 9.42
C SER A 195 31.61 4.24 9.82
N ASN A 196 30.88 5.02 9.02
CA ASN A 196 29.48 5.37 9.28
C ASN A 196 28.45 4.49 8.55
N THR A 197 28.89 3.64 7.63
CA THR A 197 28.01 2.86 6.74
C THR A 197 26.98 2.02 7.51
N SER A 198 27.39 1.31 8.54
CA SER A 198 26.47 0.48 9.35
C SER A 198 25.40 1.32 10.04
N SER A 199 25.72 2.54 10.49
CA SER A 199 24.77 3.45 11.13
C SER A 199 23.73 3.95 10.11
N GLU A 200 24.19 4.39 8.93
CA GLU A 200 23.32 4.86 7.85
C GLU A 200 22.37 3.76 7.36
N LEU A 201 22.89 2.55 7.12
CA LEU A 201 22.06 1.41 6.75
C LEU A 201 21.09 1.02 7.87
N GLY A 202 21.49 1.20 9.14
CA GLY A 202 20.64 0.98 10.31
C GLY A 202 19.44 1.94 10.36
N ASN A 203 19.65 3.22 9.99
CA ASN A 203 18.57 4.20 9.86
C ASN A 203 17.53 3.77 8.82
N VAL A 204 18.00 3.39 7.63
CA VAL A 204 17.12 2.92 6.54
C VAL A 204 16.41 1.63 6.94
N SER A 205 17.10 0.70 7.62
CA SER A 205 16.50 -0.55 8.09
C SER A 205 15.36 -0.33 9.09
N ARG A 206 15.50 0.63 10.02
CA ARG A 206 14.43 0.97 10.96
C ARG A 206 13.21 1.53 10.25
N ALA A 207 13.42 2.45 9.31
CA ALA A 207 12.33 3.02 8.51
C ALA A 207 11.65 1.95 7.63
N LEU A 208 12.42 1.03 7.04
CA LEU A 208 11.89 -0.11 6.28
C LEU A 208 11.04 -1.04 7.14
N ALA A 209 11.47 -1.35 8.37
CA ALA A 209 10.70 -2.16 9.29
C ALA A 209 9.36 -1.50 9.65
N ALA A 210 9.38 -0.20 9.94
CA ALA A 210 8.16 0.58 10.21
C ALA A 210 7.20 0.56 9.01
N VAL A 211 7.71 0.79 7.79
CA VAL A 211 6.89 0.75 6.57
C VAL A 211 6.33 -0.65 6.30
N LYS A 212 7.14 -1.71 6.49
CA LYS A 212 6.67 -3.09 6.37
C LYS A 212 5.55 -3.39 7.36
N GLU A 213 5.67 -2.91 8.59
CA GLU A 213 4.63 -3.14 9.60
C GLU A 213 3.38 -2.30 9.34
N ALA A 214 3.54 -1.05 8.88
CA ALA A 214 2.42 -0.23 8.45
C ALA A 214 1.61 -0.89 7.33
N HIS A 215 2.27 -1.55 6.38
CA HIS A 215 1.59 -2.32 5.32
C HIS A 215 0.85 -3.57 5.84
N HIS A 216 1.27 -4.13 6.98
CA HIS A 216 0.57 -5.20 7.65
C HIS A 216 -0.66 -4.70 8.42
N PHE A 217 -0.58 -3.52 9.05
CA PHE A 217 -1.71 -2.88 9.74
C PHE A 217 -2.74 -2.27 8.77
N TYR A 218 -2.26 -1.66 7.69
CA TYR A 218 -3.07 -0.91 6.73
C TYR A 218 -2.88 -1.45 5.31
N PRO A 219 -3.51 -2.58 4.95
CA PRO A 219 -3.43 -3.14 3.59
C PRO A 219 -3.89 -2.16 2.50
N LEU A 220 -4.72 -1.17 2.83
CA LEU A 220 -5.14 -0.15 1.87
C LEU A 220 -3.97 0.66 1.30
N LEU A 221 -2.84 0.75 2.01
CA LEU A 221 -1.62 1.41 1.55
C LEU A 221 -1.11 0.87 0.20
N PHE A 222 -1.42 -0.40 -0.12
CA PHE A 222 -1.02 -1.02 -1.38
C PHE A 222 -1.73 -0.43 -2.61
N TYR A 223 -2.90 0.18 -2.43
CA TYR A 223 -3.63 0.80 -3.53
C TYR A 223 -3.24 2.27 -3.79
N PHE A 224 -2.40 2.85 -2.93
CA PHE A 224 -1.91 4.22 -3.12
C PHE A 224 -0.71 4.22 -4.08
N ARG A 225 -0.99 4.62 -5.33
CA ARG A 225 -0.02 4.82 -6.40
C ARG A 225 0.29 6.32 -6.57
N PHE A 226 1.55 6.63 -6.83
CA PHE A 226 2.02 7.97 -7.21
C PHE A 226 2.53 7.98 -8.64
N ASP A 227 2.52 9.14 -9.30
CA ASP A 227 2.99 9.27 -10.68
C ASP A 227 4.52 9.09 -10.75
N GLU A 228 5.23 9.59 -9.73
CA GLU A 228 6.67 9.43 -9.60
C GLU A 228 7.03 7.98 -9.21
N PRO A 229 7.77 7.24 -10.07
CA PRO A 229 8.06 5.83 -9.81
C PRO A 229 8.94 5.58 -8.58
N PHE A 230 9.66 6.60 -8.08
CA PHE A 230 10.49 6.46 -6.89
C PHE A 230 9.69 6.31 -5.60
N TYR A 231 8.40 6.66 -5.57
CA TYR A 231 7.51 6.33 -4.44
C TYR A 231 7.00 4.88 -4.47
N SER A 232 7.29 4.13 -5.53
CA SER A 232 6.88 2.74 -5.65
C SER A 232 7.62 1.86 -4.66
N VAL A 233 6.88 1.04 -3.90
CA VAL A 233 7.45 0.00 -3.03
C VAL A 233 8.34 -0.95 -3.82
N SER A 234 8.00 -1.26 -5.08
CA SER A 234 8.80 -2.11 -5.95
C SER A 234 10.16 -1.47 -6.26
N ARG A 235 10.21 -0.15 -6.49
CA ARG A 235 11.48 0.56 -6.77
C ARG A 235 12.35 0.65 -5.53
N SER A 236 11.78 1.06 -4.40
CA SER A 236 12.50 1.10 -3.13
C SER A 236 13.07 -0.27 -2.76
N SER A 237 12.28 -1.33 -2.90
CA SER A 237 12.72 -2.70 -2.60
C SER A 237 13.79 -3.19 -3.58
N LEU A 238 13.66 -2.88 -4.89
CA LEU A 238 14.67 -3.22 -5.89
C LEU A 238 16.01 -2.57 -5.55
N VAL A 239 16.02 -1.27 -5.24
CA VAL A 239 17.25 -0.54 -4.92
C VAL A 239 17.91 -1.09 -3.66
N LEU A 240 17.13 -1.36 -2.60
CA LEU A 240 17.68 -1.91 -1.35
C LEU A 240 18.21 -3.33 -1.51
N LEU A 241 17.50 -4.20 -2.24
CA LEU A 241 17.95 -5.56 -2.49
C LEU A 241 19.19 -5.59 -3.38
N ASP A 242 19.26 -4.71 -4.38
CA ASP A 242 20.43 -4.57 -5.24
C ASP A 242 21.63 -3.99 -4.48
N LEU A 243 21.40 -3.02 -3.59
CA LEU A 243 22.43 -2.49 -2.69
C LEU A 243 23.02 -3.60 -1.82
N VAL A 244 22.17 -4.42 -1.19
CA VAL A 244 22.65 -5.53 -0.36
C VAL A 244 23.38 -6.58 -1.21
N ALA A 245 22.92 -6.86 -2.42
CA ALA A 245 23.63 -7.75 -3.34
C ALA A 245 25.03 -7.20 -3.64
N LEU A 246 25.15 -5.92 -4.03
CA LEU A 246 26.44 -5.28 -4.28
C LEU A 246 27.35 -5.26 -3.03
N ILE A 247 26.82 -4.99 -1.85
CA ILE A 247 27.61 -5.04 -0.60
C ILE A 247 28.19 -6.44 -0.41
N ARG A 248 27.37 -7.49 -0.57
CA ARG A 248 27.80 -8.88 -0.33
C ARG A 248 28.70 -9.45 -1.42
N THR A 249 28.57 -9.00 -2.66
CA THR A 249 29.21 -9.64 -3.82
C THR A 249 30.17 -8.76 -4.58
N ALA A 250 30.15 -7.43 -4.42
CA ALA A 250 31.07 -6.52 -5.12
C ALA A 250 32.20 -6.00 -4.23
N LEU A 251 31.95 -5.76 -2.94
CA LEU A 251 32.97 -5.22 -2.02
C LEU A 251 34.09 -6.23 -1.72
N ASP A 252 35.30 -5.72 -1.50
CA ASP A 252 36.44 -6.50 -1.03
C ASP A 252 36.17 -7.05 0.40
N PRO A 253 36.15 -8.38 0.60
CA PRO A 253 35.86 -8.98 1.89
C PRO A 253 36.91 -8.72 2.98
N GLN A 254 38.16 -8.45 2.62
CA GLN A 254 39.23 -8.15 3.58
C GLN A 254 39.08 -6.72 4.12
N ARG A 255 38.77 -5.77 3.23
CA ARG A 255 38.63 -4.35 3.61
C ARG A 255 37.29 -4.04 4.27
N TYR A 256 36.19 -4.65 3.81
CA TYR A 256 34.83 -4.30 4.22
C TYR A 256 34.10 -5.40 5.00
N ALA A 257 34.84 -6.33 5.63
CA ALA A 257 34.28 -7.44 6.40
C ALA A 257 33.20 -7.01 7.40
N ALA A 258 33.44 -5.91 8.12
CA ALA A 258 32.53 -5.39 9.14
C ALA A 258 31.18 -4.96 8.56
N VAL A 259 31.17 -4.28 7.40
CA VAL A 259 29.95 -3.87 6.71
C VAL A 259 29.23 -5.09 6.15
N ILE A 260 29.95 -5.97 5.45
CA ILE A 260 29.38 -7.16 4.78
C ILE A 260 28.63 -8.05 5.79
N ARG A 261 29.15 -8.18 7.01
CA ARG A 261 28.58 -9.01 8.08
C ARG A 261 27.73 -8.22 9.09
N SER A 262 27.39 -6.97 8.77
CA SER A 262 26.64 -6.11 9.69
C SER A 262 25.15 -6.47 9.70
N ALA A 263 24.53 -6.43 10.89
CA ALA A 263 23.09 -6.67 11.04
C ALA A 263 22.19 -5.77 10.19
N PRO A 264 22.51 -4.47 9.93
CA PRO A 264 21.73 -3.63 9.04
C PRO A 264 21.64 -4.16 7.59
N VAL A 265 22.72 -4.73 7.05
CA VAL A 265 22.72 -5.31 5.69
C VAL A 265 21.75 -6.48 5.61
N ASP A 266 21.79 -7.38 6.60
CA ASP A 266 20.86 -8.50 6.68
C ASP A 266 19.42 -8.04 6.89
N SER A 267 19.20 -7.02 7.73
CA SER A 267 17.88 -6.48 8.04
C SER A 267 17.24 -5.80 6.82
N LEU A 268 18.02 -5.08 6.01
CA LEU A 268 17.55 -4.49 4.75
C LEU A 268 17.11 -5.57 3.76
N HIS A 269 17.90 -6.64 3.62
CA HIS A 269 17.56 -7.75 2.72
C HIS A 269 16.26 -8.44 3.13
N HIS A 270 16.17 -8.89 4.38
CA HIS A 270 14.98 -9.58 4.87
C HIS A 270 13.76 -8.65 4.92
N GLY A 271 13.93 -7.41 5.35
CA GLY A 271 12.85 -6.43 5.42
C GLY A 271 12.25 -6.11 4.05
N ALA A 272 13.09 -5.90 3.03
CA ALA A 272 12.62 -5.62 1.67
C ALA A 272 11.95 -6.85 1.05
N LEU A 273 12.50 -8.05 1.27
CA LEU A 273 11.88 -9.31 0.85
C LEU A 273 10.52 -9.54 1.52
N MET A 274 10.42 -9.35 2.84
CA MET A 274 9.16 -9.50 3.57
C MET A 274 8.10 -8.53 3.08
N LEU A 275 8.47 -7.29 2.77
CA LEU A 275 7.56 -6.29 2.21
C LEU A 275 7.01 -6.73 0.85
N LEU A 276 7.88 -7.19 -0.05
CA LEU A 276 7.48 -7.72 -1.36
C LEU A 276 6.65 -9.00 -1.26
N GLN A 277 6.99 -9.92 -0.36
CA GLN A 277 6.23 -11.16 -0.14
C GLN A 277 4.84 -10.87 0.45
N THR A 278 4.73 -9.87 1.32
CA THR A 278 3.42 -9.43 1.86
C THR A 278 2.52 -8.91 0.74
N LEU A 279 3.08 -8.20 -0.23
CA LEU A 279 2.40 -7.77 -1.44
C LEU A 279 1.97 -8.97 -2.30
N ASP A 280 2.91 -9.86 -2.65
CA ASP A 280 2.68 -11.01 -3.53
C ASP A 280 1.66 -12.01 -2.97
N ARG A 281 1.60 -12.19 -1.65
CA ARG A 281 0.61 -13.06 -1.00
C ARG A 281 -0.79 -12.44 -0.95
N ASN A 282 -0.88 -11.13 -0.72
CA ASN A 282 -2.16 -10.45 -0.58
C ASN A 282 -2.82 -10.10 -1.92
N PHE A 283 -2.03 -10.07 -2.99
CA PHE A 283 -2.50 -9.79 -4.34
C PHE A 283 -1.96 -10.87 -5.26
N VAL A 284 -2.86 -11.71 -5.81
CA VAL A 284 -2.49 -12.76 -6.76
C VAL A 284 -1.88 -12.09 -8.00
N THR A 285 -0.55 -11.98 -8.01
CA THR A 285 0.20 -11.54 -9.18
C THR A 285 0.18 -12.69 -10.18
N ALA A 286 -0.15 -12.42 -11.44
CA ALA A 286 -0.10 -13.45 -12.47
C ALA A 286 1.35 -13.96 -12.59
N SER A 287 1.53 -15.28 -12.54
CA SER A 287 2.83 -15.93 -12.80
C SER A 287 3.31 -15.61 -14.21
N GLY A 288 4.14 -14.59 -14.34
CA GLY A 288 4.81 -14.22 -15.58
C GLY A 288 6.30 -14.51 -15.48
N GLY A 289 6.69 -15.78 -15.63
CA GLY A 289 8.09 -16.18 -15.67
C GLY A 289 8.41 -16.94 -16.94
N LYS A 290 8.74 -16.25 -18.04
CA LYS A 290 9.73 -16.78 -18.99
C LYS A 290 11.10 -16.40 -18.44
N ALA A 291 12.05 -17.35 -18.45
CA ALA A 291 13.45 -17.06 -18.19
C ALA A 291 13.92 -16.00 -19.20
N ASP A 292 14.05 -14.76 -18.73
CA ASP A 292 14.39 -13.63 -19.58
C ASP A 292 15.92 -13.54 -19.66
N TRP A 293 16.52 -14.20 -20.66
CA TRP A 293 17.96 -14.08 -20.94
C TRP A 293 18.40 -12.62 -21.06
N GLN A 294 17.49 -11.72 -21.46
CA GLN A 294 17.72 -10.27 -21.50
C GLN A 294 17.85 -9.66 -20.09
N ALA A 295 17.17 -10.18 -19.07
CA ALA A 295 17.29 -9.74 -17.69
C ALA A 295 18.65 -10.09 -17.07
N GLU A 296 19.19 -11.27 -17.39
CA GLU A 296 20.52 -11.66 -16.94
C GLU A 296 21.60 -10.80 -17.61
N GLY A 297 21.48 -10.56 -18.93
CA GLY A 297 22.37 -9.64 -19.66
C GLY A 297 22.38 -8.22 -19.08
N ARG A 298 21.19 -7.65 -18.79
CA ARG A 298 21.07 -6.35 -18.10
C ARG A 298 21.72 -6.35 -16.71
N SER A 299 21.57 -7.43 -15.96
CA SER A 299 22.17 -7.56 -14.62
C SER A 299 23.70 -7.62 -14.69
N ARG A 300 24.28 -8.35 -15.65
CA ARG A 300 25.73 -8.37 -15.91
C ARG A 300 26.25 -6.97 -16.26
N GLN A 301 25.56 -6.25 -17.14
CA GLN A 301 25.93 -4.88 -17.52
C GLN A 301 25.85 -3.92 -16.33
N SER A 302 24.79 -4.02 -15.52
CA SER A 302 24.62 -3.23 -14.30
C SER A 302 25.74 -3.50 -13.29
N TYR A 303 26.15 -4.76 -13.11
CA TYR A 303 27.25 -5.12 -12.23
C TYR A 303 28.58 -4.55 -12.71
N ALA A 304 28.85 -4.61 -14.02
CA ALA A 304 30.06 -4.02 -14.60
C ALA A 304 30.10 -2.49 -14.41
N ALA A 305 28.98 -1.80 -14.63
CA ALA A 305 28.86 -0.37 -14.36
C ALA A 305 29.07 -0.04 -12.88
N ALA A 306 28.52 -0.86 -11.98
CA ALA A 306 28.73 -0.72 -10.54
C ALA A 306 30.22 -0.84 -10.17
N LEU A 307 30.94 -1.82 -10.72
CA LEU A 307 32.38 -1.96 -10.47
C LEU A 307 33.19 -0.75 -10.95
N THR A 308 32.85 -0.16 -12.10
CA THR A 308 33.48 1.08 -12.57
C THR A 308 33.25 2.21 -11.57
N MET A 309 32.02 2.40 -11.13
CA MET A 309 31.67 3.44 -10.15
C MET A 309 32.36 3.25 -8.80
N LEU A 310 32.46 2.01 -8.32
CA LEU A 310 33.18 1.72 -7.07
C LEU A 310 34.68 2.05 -7.19
N ARG A 311 35.30 1.75 -8.33
CA ARG A 311 36.71 2.11 -8.60
C ARG A 311 36.90 3.62 -8.63
N GLU A 312 36.02 4.35 -9.31
CA GLU A 312 36.04 5.82 -9.34
C GLU A 312 35.89 6.44 -7.94
N GLY A 313 35.12 5.81 -7.06
CA GLY A 313 34.93 6.22 -5.68
C GLY A 313 36.00 5.72 -4.68
N ASN A 314 37.13 5.17 -5.15
CA ASN A 314 38.18 4.57 -4.31
C ASN A 314 37.71 3.43 -3.38
N ILE A 315 36.63 2.74 -3.75
CA ILE A 315 36.07 1.62 -2.99
C ILE A 315 36.66 0.31 -3.51
N ALA A 316 37.35 -0.43 -2.64
CA ALA A 316 37.95 -1.70 -3.02
C ALA A 316 36.86 -2.73 -3.38
N ALA A 317 36.91 -3.23 -4.61
CA ALA A 317 35.95 -4.19 -5.14
C ALA A 317 36.64 -5.50 -5.53
N ARG A 318 35.91 -6.61 -5.40
CA ARG A 318 36.40 -7.93 -5.78
C ARG A 318 36.22 -8.18 -7.29
N PRO A 319 37.21 -8.82 -7.96
CA PRO A 319 37.15 -9.05 -9.41
C PRO A 319 36.12 -10.10 -9.82
N ASP A 320 35.96 -11.18 -9.04
CA ASP A 320 35.18 -12.37 -9.45
C ASP A 320 33.78 -12.46 -8.80
N GLY A 321 33.15 -11.31 -8.54
CA GLY A 321 31.87 -11.24 -7.81
C GLY A 321 30.62 -11.39 -8.67
N VAL A 322 30.75 -11.37 -10.01
CA VAL A 322 29.60 -11.26 -10.93
C VAL A 322 28.66 -12.47 -10.87
N GLU A 323 29.18 -13.70 -10.86
CA GLU A 323 28.32 -14.90 -10.85
C GLU A 323 27.52 -14.98 -9.54
N ARG A 324 28.16 -14.65 -8.41
CA ARG A 324 27.49 -14.59 -7.11
C ARG A 324 26.45 -13.47 -7.03
N TYR A 325 26.71 -12.33 -7.68
CA TYR A 325 25.73 -11.24 -7.81
C TYR A 325 24.48 -11.72 -8.57
N LEU A 326 24.66 -12.43 -9.69
CA LEU A 326 23.56 -12.97 -10.47
C LEU A 326 22.77 -14.03 -9.69
N GLU A 327 23.44 -14.91 -8.95
CA GLU A 327 22.80 -15.90 -8.06
C GLU A 327 21.88 -15.21 -7.04
N VAL A 328 22.40 -14.22 -6.31
CA VAL A 328 21.61 -13.47 -5.31
C VAL A 328 20.41 -12.78 -5.96
N ARG A 329 20.57 -12.21 -7.16
CA ARG A 329 19.46 -11.55 -7.87
C ARG A 329 18.37 -12.52 -8.31
N ARG A 330 18.73 -13.73 -8.73
CA ARG A 330 17.74 -14.76 -9.15
C ARG A 330 16.76 -15.10 -8.02
N GLU A 331 17.14 -14.93 -6.76
CA GLU A 331 16.29 -15.20 -5.60
C GLU A 331 15.11 -14.22 -5.49
N TRP A 332 15.31 -12.94 -5.84
CA TRP A 332 14.34 -11.87 -5.52
C TRP A 332 13.84 -11.08 -6.74
N GLU A 333 14.58 -11.04 -7.84
CA GLU A 333 14.19 -10.28 -9.03
C GLU A 333 12.85 -10.73 -9.64
N PRO A 334 12.54 -12.04 -9.72
CA PRO A 334 11.23 -12.48 -10.19
C PRO A 334 10.07 -11.95 -9.34
N LEU A 335 10.27 -11.81 -8.03
CA LEU A 335 9.26 -11.28 -7.11
C LEU A 335 8.97 -9.80 -7.38
N VAL A 336 10.02 -8.98 -7.54
CA VAL A 336 9.86 -7.56 -7.91
C VAL A 336 9.12 -7.41 -9.24
N ARG A 337 9.50 -8.23 -10.24
CA ARG A 337 8.89 -8.22 -11.59
C ARG A 337 7.41 -8.63 -11.58
N ARG A 338 6.97 -9.45 -10.62
CA ARG A 338 5.55 -9.79 -10.43
C ARG A 338 4.77 -8.69 -9.72
N VAL A 339 5.34 -8.10 -8.67
CA VAL A 339 4.67 -7.09 -7.83
C VAL A 339 4.54 -5.75 -8.54
N ALA A 340 5.55 -5.33 -9.32
CA ALA A 340 5.58 -4.05 -10.02
C ALA A 340 4.38 -3.80 -10.97
N PRO A 341 4.05 -4.69 -11.92
CA PRO A 341 2.91 -4.51 -12.82
C PRO A 341 1.58 -4.49 -12.07
N PHE A 342 1.46 -5.26 -10.98
CA PHE A 342 0.26 -5.25 -10.14
C PHE A 342 0.00 -3.87 -9.54
N LEU A 343 1.06 -3.19 -9.09
CA LEU A 343 0.99 -1.81 -8.58
C LEU A 343 0.85 -0.75 -9.70
N GLY A 344 0.76 -1.17 -10.96
CA GLY A 344 0.60 -0.29 -12.11
C GLY A 344 1.87 0.46 -12.51
N TYR A 345 3.03 -0.16 -12.28
CA TYR A 345 4.34 0.35 -12.72
C TYR A 345 4.97 -0.58 -13.76
N GLY A 346 5.54 0.01 -14.81
CA GLY A 346 6.39 -0.68 -15.76
C GLY A 346 7.73 -1.09 -15.13
N ILE A 347 8.33 -2.18 -15.60
CA ILE A 347 9.65 -2.59 -15.09
C ILE A 347 10.74 -1.59 -15.46
N ASP A 348 10.60 -0.93 -16.60
CA ASP A 348 11.43 0.17 -17.11
C ASP A 348 11.28 1.47 -16.30
N GLU A 349 10.11 1.69 -15.69
CA GLU A 349 9.90 2.84 -14.78
C GLU A 349 10.63 2.65 -13.44
N ILE A 350 10.78 1.39 -13.03
CA ILE A 350 11.35 0.97 -11.74
C ILE A 350 12.86 0.74 -11.85
N ASP A 351 13.28 -0.01 -12.86
CA ASP A 351 14.68 -0.37 -13.12
C ASP A 351 15.27 0.55 -14.20
N ARG A 352 15.78 1.71 -13.76
CA ARG A 352 16.36 2.74 -14.65
C ARG A 352 17.86 2.62 -14.89
N ARG A 353 18.49 1.53 -14.46
CA ARG A 353 19.95 1.35 -14.50
C ARG A 353 20.54 1.39 -15.93
N GLY A 354 19.71 1.20 -16.97
CA GLY A 354 20.12 1.32 -18.38
C GLY A 354 19.90 2.69 -19.05
N ALA A 355 19.12 3.60 -18.45
CA ALA A 355 18.73 4.85 -19.12
C ALA A 355 19.76 5.99 -18.95
N ALA A 356 20.58 5.94 -17.90
CA ALA A 356 21.55 6.99 -17.59
C ALA A 356 22.70 7.09 -18.62
N GLY A 357 23.02 6.00 -19.33
CA GLY A 357 24.05 6.01 -20.39
C GLY A 357 23.62 6.72 -21.69
N GLY A 358 22.33 6.96 -21.89
CA GLY A 358 21.81 7.64 -23.09
C GLY A 358 21.58 9.14 -22.91
N ALA A 359 21.30 9.60 -21.68
CA ALA A 359 20.93 10.99 -21.43
C ALA A 359 22.13 11.97 -21.47
N GLN A 360 23.36 11.49 -21.25
CA GLN A 360 24.57 12.31 -21.38
C GLN A 360 25.06 12.48 -22.83
N ALA A 361 24.57 11.68 -23.78
CA ALA A 361 24.95 11.80 -25.20
C ALA A 361 24.11 12.83 -25.98
N GLY A 362 23.02 13.34 -25.40
CA GLY A 362 22.07 14.25 -26.09
C GLY A 362 22.22 15.74 -25.78
N ALA A 363 23.04 16.13 -24.80
CA ALA A 363 23.21 17.52 -24.38
C ALA A 363 24.44 18.22 -24.99
N GLY A 364 25.10 17.58 -25.97
CA GLY A 364 26.35 18.06 -26.57
C GLY A 364 26.23 18.65 -27.99
N ASN A 365 25.04 18.69 -28.60
CA ASN A 365 24.86 19.22 -29.95
C ASN A 365 23.68 20.19 -30.03
N ALA A 366 23.88 21.39 -29.49
CA ALA A 366 23.21 22.61 -29.94
C ALA A 366 24.11 23.79 -29.52
N VAL A 367 25.05 24.13 -30.41
CA VAL A 367 25.64 25.47 -30.49
C VAL A 367 24.74 26.32 -31.36
#